data_AF-A0A0A3J2D6-F1
#
_entry.id   AF-A0A0A3J2D6-F1
#
_cell.length_a   1.000
_cell.length_b   1.000
_cell.length_c   1.000
_cell.angle_alpha   90.00
_cell.angle_beta   90.00
_cell.angle_gamma   90.00
#
_symmetry.space_group_name_H-M   'P 1'
#
loop_
_entity.id
_entity.type
_entity.pdbx_description
1 polymer ?
#
loop_
_entity_poly.entity_id
_entity_poly.type
_entity_poly.pdbx_seq_one_letter_code
_entity_poly.pdbx_strand_id
1 'polypeptide(L)'
;MGTIDINNEELNINELQEILAVEKLDHICSIIKFKFGIECDWEIDGELEEFTIYLEDEVEDVCFNHTYSLEDLIDCDVTEQAYFLRRWLNTCISLKCIQDYEKERGKNPYNNIVPIRR
;
A
#
# COMPACT_ATOMS: atom_id res chain seq x y z
N MET A 1 -6.66 29.03 20.83
CA MET A 1 -6.64 27.56 21.00
C MET A 1 -7.96 27.20 21.66
N GLY A 2 -8.84 26.50 20.93
CA GLY A 2 -10.12 26.04 21.45
C GLY A 2 -9.99 24.59 21.85
N THR A 3 -10.55 24.22 23.00
CA THR A 3 -10.68 22.83 23.47
C THR A 3 -12.10 22.35 23.19
N ILE A 4 -12.24 21.08 22.80
CA ILE A 4 -13.52 20.41 22.59
C ILE A 4 -13.57 19.22 23.56
N ASP A 5 -14.60 19.18 24.40
CA ASP A 5 -14.73 18.24 25.50
C ASP A 5 -15.54 17.01 25.04
N ILE A 6 -14.86 15.89 24.81
CA ILE A 6 -15.46 14.60 24.50
C ILE A 6 -15.05 13.65 25.62
N ASN A 7 -15.90 13.51 26.64
CA ASN A 7 -15.79 12.53 27.73
C ASN A 7 -14.65 12.72 28.75
N ASN A 8 -14.50 13.91 29.36
CA ASN A 8 -13.71 14.11 30.59
C ASN A 8 -12.18 13.92 30.48
N GLU A 9 -11.62 13.82 29.28
CA GLU A 9 -10.19 13.99 29.01
C GLU A 9 -10.03 15.13 27.99
N GLU A 10 -9.32 16.20 28.38
CA GLU A 10 -8.98 17.31 27.48
C GLU A 10 -7.96 16.82 26.45
N LEU A 11 -8.44 16.22 25.35
CA LEU A 11 -7.59 15.85 24.23
C LEU A 11 -7.16 17.11 23.48
N ASN A 12 -5.84 17.26 23.28
CA ASN A 12 -5.28 18.33 22.46
C ASN A 12 -5.61 18.05 20.97
N ILE A 13 -5.66 19.11 20.15
CA ILE A 13 -5.94 19.04 18.71
C ILE A 13 -5.06 17.99 18.01
N ASN A 14 -3.79 17.90 18.40
CA ASN A 14 -2.84 16.94 17.82
C ASN A 14 -3.28 15.49 18.08
N GLU A 15 -3.72 15.16 19.29
CA GLU A 15 -4.18 13.81 19.65
C GLU A 15 -5.45 13.46 18.87
N LEU A 16 -6.35 14.42 18.66
CA LEU A 16 -7.54 14.22 17.82
C LEU A 16 -7.18 13.98 16.35
N GLN A 17 -6.14 14.63 15.85
CA GLN A 17 -5.65 14.41 14.49
C GLN A 17 -5.02 13.03 14.33
N GLU A 18 -4.22 12.59 15.31
CA GLU A 18 -3.66 11.24 15.31
C GLU A 18 -4.76 10.17 15.32
N ILE A 19 -5.77 10.32 16.18
CA ILE A 19 -6.93 9.42 16.21
C ILE A 19 -7.63 9.38 14.85
N LEU A 20 -7.88 10.54 14.23
CA LEU A 20 -8.51 10.59 12.91
C LEU A 20 -7.64 9.93 11.82
N ALA A 21 -6.32 10.10 11.88
CA ALA A 21 -5.40 9.47 10.94
C ALA A 21 -5.47 7.94 11.05
N VAL A 22 -5.48 7.41 12.28
CA VAL A 22 -5.65 5.97 12.54
C VAL A 22 -6.99 5.46 12.01
N GLU A 23 -8.10 6.14 12.32
CA GLU A 23 -9.41 5.76 11.81
C GLU A 23 -9.47 5.74 10.27
N LYS A 24 -8.75 6.66 9.62
CA LYS A 24 -8.65 6.69 8.17
C LYS A 24 -7.83 5.53 7.62
N LEU A 25 -6.72 5.17 8.24
CA LEU A 25 -5.94 3.99 7.85
C LEU A 25 -6.79 2.72 7.93
N ASP A 26 -7.49 2.52 9.04
CA ASP A 26 -8.42 1.41 9.25
C ASP A 26 -9.51 1.36 8.17
N HIS A 27 -10.06 2.53 7.82
CA HIS A 27 -11.09 2.62 6.79
C HIS A 27 -10.53 2.29 5.40
N ILE A 28 -9.35 2.81 5.04
CA ILE A 28 -8.69 2.48 3.77
C ILE A 28 -8.46 0.97 3.68
N CYS A 29 -7.89 0.34 4.71
CA CYS A 29 -7.68 -1.10 4.71
C CYS A 29 -8.98 -1.90 4.64
N SER A 30 -10.01 -1.45 5.35
CA SER A 30 -11.34 -2.06 5.27
C SER A 30 -11.92 -2.01 3.85
N ILE A 31 -11.78 -0.87 3.15
CA ILE A 31 -12.22 -0.74 1.76
C ILE A 31 -11.44 -1.70 0.86
N ILE A 32 -10.12 -1.76 1.02
CA ILE A 32 -9.25 -2.59 0.19
C ILE A 32 -9.59 -4.08 0.36
N LYS A 33 -9.68 -4.54 1.61
CA LYS A 33 -10.04 -5.91 1.94
C LYS A 33 -11.44 -6.27 1.44
N PHE A 34 -12.43 -5.43 1.72
CA PHE A 34 -13.81 -5.71 1.34
C PHE A 34 -14.06 -5.66 -0.18
N LYS A 35 -13.54 -4.63 -0.87
CA LYS A 35 -13.81 -4.44 -2.31
C LYS A 35 -12.91 -5.27 -3.21
N PHE A 36 -11.66 -5.49 -2.81
CA PHE A 36 -10.66 -6.09 -3.68
C PHE A 36 -10.14 -7.44 -3.18
N GLY A 37 -10.47 -7.85 -1.96
CA GLY A 37 -10.00 -9.12 -1.39
C GLY A 37 -8.50 -9.18 -1.18
N ILE A 38 -7.86 -8.02 -0.96
CA ILE A 38 -6.42 -7.87 -0.72
C ILE A 38 -6.20 -7.68 0.77
N GLU A 39 -5.20 -8.37 1.33
CA GLU A 39 -4.82 -8.15 2.72
C GLU A 39 -4.12 -6.80 2.87
N CYS A 40 -4.50 -6.08 3.92
CA CYS A 40 -4.06 -4.72 4.19
C CYS A 40 -3.90 -4.52 5.68
N ASP A 41 -2.70 -4.11 6.07
CA ASP A 41 -2.36 -3.74 7.44
C ASP A 41 -1.68 -2.37 7.42
N TRP A 42 -1.52 -1.77 8.59
CA TRP A 42 -0.84 -0.49 8.73
C TRP A 42 0.00 -0.46 10.00
N GLU A 43 1.00 0.42 9.99
CA GLU A 43 1.84 0.72 11.16
C GLU A 43 2.06 2.23 11.29
N ILE A 44 2.44 2.65 12.48
CA ILE A 44 2.79 4.04 12.78
C ILE A 44 4.20 4.03 13.36
N ASP A 45 5.10 4.78 12.73
CA ASP A 45 6.40 5.10 13.30
C ASP A 45 6.26 6.36 14.15
N GLY A 46 6.20 6.18 15.47
CA GLY A 46 6.08 7.28 16.43
C GLY A 46 7.32 8.17 16.55
N GLU A 47 8.49 7.76 16.05
CA GLU A 47 9.69 8.61 16.04
C GLU A 47 9.72 9.52 14.82
N LEU A 48 9.22 9.03 13.68
CA LEU A 48 9.22 9.75 12.40
C LEU A 48 7.88 10.43 12.10
N GLU A 49 6.85 10.20 12.91
CA GLU A 49 5.47 10.64 12.66
C GLU A 49 4.96 10.16 11.29
N GLU A 50 5.39 8.96 10.90
CA GLU A 50 5.08 8.34 9.61
C GLU A 50 4.00 7.26 9.76
N PHE A 51 3.04 7.28 8.85
CA PHE A 51 1.92 6.35 8.84
C PHE A 51 2.01 5.49 7.59
N THR A 52 2.21 4.18 7.71
CA THR A 52 2.46 3.31 6.55
C THR A 52 1.36 2.27 6.39
N ILE A 53 0.82 2.14 5.18
CA ILE A 53 -0.04 1.02 4.77
C ILE A 53 0.79 -0.02 4.04
N TYR A 54 0.54 -1.28 4.34
CA TYR A 54 1.09 -2.46 3.69
C TYR A 54 -0.02 -3.22 2.98
N LEU A 55 0.23 -3.60 1.73
CA LEU A 55 -0.65 -4.41 0.90
C LEU A 55 0.09 -5.67 0.48
N GLU A 56 -0.57 -6.81 0.64
CA GLU A 56 -0.03 -8.10 0.24
C GLU A 56 -0.99 -8.82 -0.71
N ASP A 57 -0.47 -9.17 -1.88
CA ASP A 57 -1.11 -10.11 -2.79
C ASP A 57 -0.45 -11.47 -2.66
N GLU A 58 -1.08 -12.39 -1.93
CA GLU A 58 -0.56 -13.73 -1.68
C GLU A 58 -0.47 -14.58 -2.96
N VAL A 59 -1.28 -14.29 -3.98
CA VAL A 59 -1.34 -15.09 -5.21
C VAL A 59 -0.12 -14.79 -6.08
N GLU A 60 0.19 -13.50 -6.23
CA GLU A 60 1.31 -13.04 -7.04
C GLU A 60 2.59 -12.85 -6.21
N ASP A 61 2.53 -13.05 -4.89
CA ASP A 61 3.64 -12.88 -3.94
C ASP A 61 4.27 -11.48 -4.08
N VAL A 62 3.42 -10.46 -4.08
CA VAL A 62 3.79 -9.05 -4.20
C VAL A 62 3.39 -8.31 -2.94
N CYS A 63 4.36 -7.63 -2.33
CA CYS A 63 4.13 -6.68 -1.26
C CYS A 63 4.34 -5.25 -1.79
N PHE A 64 3.48 -4.34 -1.38
CA PHE A 64 3.58 -2.91 -1.66
C PHE A 64 3.26 -2.12 -0.40
N ASN A 65 4.09 -1.12 -0.08
CA ASN A 65 3.83 -0.22 1.02
C ASN A 65 3.76 1.24 0.55
N HIS A 66 3.01 2.04 1.28
CA HIS A 66 2.91 3.47 1.04
C HIS A 66 2.81 4.23 2.37
N THR A 67 3.64 5.26 2.50
CA THR A 67 3.79 6.05 3.72
C THR A 67 3.19 7.44 3.52
N TYR A 68 2.52 7.92 4.56
CA TYR A 68 1.89 9.24 4.64
C TYR A 68 2.48 10.04 5.79
N SER A 69 2.49 11.36 5.64
CA SER A 69 2.53 12.26 6.79
C SER A 69 1.15 12.36 7.45
N LEU A 70 1.09 12.88 8.67
CA LEU A 70 -0.17 13.18 9.35
C LEU A 70 -1.06 14.10 8.50
N GLU A 71 -0.49 15.18 7.93
CA GLU A 71 -1.22 16.16 7.12
C GLU A 71 -1.86 15.50 5.88
N ASP A 72 -1.10 14.65 5.19
CA ASP A 72 -1.59 13.92 4.02
C ASP A 72 -2.81 13.04 4.37
N LEU A 73 -2.76 12.34 5.50
CA LEU A 73 -3.88 11.49 5.95
C LEU A 73 -5.11 12.30 6.33
N ILE A 74 -4.93 13.43 7.02
CA ILE A 74 -6.06 14.29 7.42
C ILE A 74 -6.82 14.82 6.20
N ASP A 75 -6.10 15.20 5.15
CA ASP A 75 -6.71 15.72 3.92
C ASP A 75 -7.13 14.63 2.92
N CYS A 76 -6.69 13.39 3.13
CA CYS A 76 -6.96 12.25 2.25
C CYS A 76 -8.45 11.89 2.15
N ASP A 77 -8.95 11.68 0.92
CA ASP A 77 -10.17 10.91 0.68
C ASP A 77 -9.86 9.40 0.71
N VAL A 78 -10.40 8.72 1.71
CA VAL A 78 -10.16 7.29 1.97
C VAL A 78 -10.56 6.39 0.80
N THR A 79 -11.60 6.77 0.03
CA THR A 79 -12.06 5.97 -1.10
C THR A 79 -11.12 6.12 -2.28
N GLU A 80 -10.79 7.37 -2.65
CA GLU A 80 -9.84 7.64 -3.72
C GLU A 80 -8.49 6.99 -3.44
N GLN A 81 -8.03 7.05 -2.20
CA GLN A 81 -6.76 6.47 -1.80
C GLN A 81 -6.76 4.94 -1.88
N ALA A 82 -7.85 4.27 -1.49
CA ALA A 82 -7.97 2.83 -1.66
C ALA A 82 -7.86 2.40 -3.15
N TYR A 83 -8.47 3.16 -4.07
CA TYR A 83 -8.33 2.91 -5.52
C TYR A 83 -6.93 3.20 -6.04
N PHE A 84 -6.29 4.26 -5.55
CA PHE A 84 -4.91 4.58 -5.87
C PHE A 84 -3.96 3.45 -5.46
N LEU A 85 -4.05 3.00 -4.22
CA LEU A 85 -3.24 1.90 -3.67
C LEU A 85 -3.45 0.60 -4.46
N ARG A 86 -4.70 0.26 -4.79
CA ARG A 86 -5.02 -0.90 -5.65
C ARG A 86 -4.35 -0.81 -7.02
N ARG A 87 -4.36 0.37 -7.64
CA ARG A 87 -3.76 0.60 -8.95
C ARG A 87 -2.24 0.45 -8.91
N TRP A 88 -1.60 0.92 -7.85
CA TRP A 88 -0.17 0.76 -7.65
C TRP A 88 0.22 -0.70 -7.45
N LEU A 89 -0.51 -1.44 -6.62
CA LEU A 89 -0.27 -2.88 -6.45
C LEU A 89 -0.37 -3.63 -7.79
N ASN A 90 -1.37 -3.34 -8.62
CA ASN A 90 -1.47 -3.91 -9.97
C ASN A 90 -0.26 -3.61 -10.86
N THR A 91 0.31 -2.42 -10.70
CA THR A 91 1.52 -2.02 -11.44
C THR A 91 2.71 -2.86 -10.97
N CYS A 92 2.87 -3.04 -9.66
CA CYS A 92 3.92 -3.90 -9.08
C CYS A 92 3.77 -5.37 -9.54
N ILE A 93 2.56 -5.92 -9.53
CA ILE A 93 2.27 -7.26 -10.06
C ILE A 93 2.68 -7.36 -11.53
N SER A 94 2.24 -6.42 -12.35
CA SER A 94 2.58 -6.42 -13.78
C SER A 94 4.08 -6.41 -14.03
N LEU A 95 4.82 -5.61 -13.26
CA LEU A 95 6.28 -5.56 -13.33
C LEU A 95 6.93 -6.89 -12.92
N LYS A 96 6.44 -7.53 -11.85
CA LYS A 96 6.91 -8.86 -11.44
C LYS A 96 6.68 -9.90 -12.53
N CYS A 97 5.48 -9.98 -13.10
CA CYS A 97 5.18 -10.93 -14.18
C CYS A 97 6.10 -10.74 -15.40
N ILE A 98 6.42 -9.49 -15.76
CA ILE A 98 7.35 -9.18 -16.84
C ILE A 98 8.76 -9.70 -16.49
N GLN A 99 9.24 -9.43 -15.28
CA GLN A 99 10.55 -9.90 -14.82
C GLN A 99 10.66 -11.42 -14.79
N ASP A 100 9.62 -12.11 -14.31
CA ASP A 100 9.57 -13.58 -14.29
C ASP A 100 9.57 -14.15 -15.71
N TYR A 101 8.79 -13.56 -16.62
CA TYR A 101 8.81 -13.93 -18.03
C TYR A 101 10.18 -13.75 -18.69
N GLU A 102 10.86 -12.62 -18.44
CA GLU A 102 12.21 -12.37 -18.93
C GLU A 102 13.24 -13.35 -18.36
N LYS A 103 13.13 -13.68 -17.08
CA LYS A 103 13.98 -14.68 -16.40
C LYS A 103 13.79 -16.08 -16.97
N GLU A 104 12.56 -16.46 -17.28
CA GLU A 104 12.25 -17.71 -17.98
C GLU A 104 12.80 -17.73 -19.40
N ARG A 105 12.73 -16.62 -20.14
CA ARG A 105 13.35 -16.52 -21.49
C ARG A 105 14.86 -16.40 -21.48
N GLY A 106 15.45 -15.89 -20.40
CA GLY A 106 16.90 -15.91 -20.13
C GLY A 106 17.46 -17.34 -20.06
N LYS A 107 16.61 -18.36 -19.89
CA LYS A 107 16.92 -19.76 -20.23
C LYS A 107 16.80 -19.94 -21.75
N ASN A 108 17.86 -19.54 -22.43
CA ASN A 108 18.06 -19.48 -23.88
C ASN A 108 17.37 -20.59 -24.72
N PRO A 109 16.30 -20.30 -25.50
CA PRO A 109 15.76 -21.24 -26.49
C PRO A 109 16.65 -21.39 -27.74
N TYR A 110 17.66 -20.53 -27.92
CA TYR A 110 18.59 -20.53 -29.05
C TYR A 110 19.83 -21.42 -28.86
N ASN A 111 19.99 -22.10 -27.72
CA ASN A 111 21.04 -23.10 -27.54
C ASN A 111 20.84 -24.39 -28.38
N ASN A 112 19.72 -24.50 -29.10
CA ASN A 112 19.47 -25.59 -30.06
C ASN A 112 19.54 -25.14 -31.52
N ILE A 113 19.97 -23.91 -31.83
CA ILE A 113 20.30 -23.57 -33.22
C ILE A 113 21.72 -24.06 -33.52
N VAL A 114 21.81 -25.31 -33.95
CA VAL A 114 22.99 -25.82 -34.63
C VAL A 114 23.16 -25.00 -35.92
N PRO A 115 24.26 -24.28 -36.14
CA PRO A 115 24.45 -23.58 -37.39
C PRO A 115 24.59 -24.62 -38.52
N ILE A 116 23.68 -24.58 -39.49
CA ILE A 116 23.85 -25.32 -40.75
C ILE A 116 25.05 -24.68 -41.45
N ARG A 117 26.19 -25.38 -41.44
CA ARG A 117 27.34 -25.03 -42.27
C ARG A 117 26.92 -25.13 -43.74
N ARG A 118 27.01 -24.01 -44.45
CA ARG A 118 27.16 -24.01 -45.92
C ARG A 118 28.63 -23.98 -46.27
#